data_AF-A0A3P7QJW1-F1
#
_entry.id   AF-A0A3P7QJW1-F1
#
_cell.length_a   1.000
_cell.length_b   1.000
_cell.length_c   1.000
_cell.angle_alpha   90.00
_cell.angle_beta   90.00
_cell.angle_gamma   90.00
#
_symmetry.space_group_name_H-M   'P 1'
#
loop_
_entity.id
_entity.type
_entity.pdbx_description
1 polymer ?
#
loop_
_entity_poly.entity_id
_entity_poly.type
_entity_poly.pdbx_seq_one_letter_code
_entity_poly.pdbx_strand_id
1 'polypeptide(L)'
;MSTISFALFCQFAKIIFLLSQIIAAWERIRISDILLRVELTGKIVQNICKIAEYYVDRILAQLASDGFCGELQVFIPEALLIMFCAAINNAEQVRRSLMFHSKLHLDEITVLYSKNPKYNQEWKVAVERNLDECDQYIGEQIAATIRRLIRRLAEQMKKHIFHLAWSPSACAIETAIKPLIDMLDGELSKVHRILLHKNFSRVMLEQLKAIFPLLKECVQENPGLDPVFYGRLSEACTTLELLSVLALNQTSTRKLIEQYYKDLLQEQDDVTECKYGILNVRAYYNIKSKTLVIDVIGAKQLIPLDTNGLSDPFVVIELVPRIFYQAQPVVKTRIVNKSLNPIFDETFEFHIPNEISPSAMVHFTVMDHDFLRSNDYAGEAFLELADIPGFSSTAGSTLKQFNLILIHPSKKENAPIEILSSRKDDKIAQEFVKILNTAY
;
A
#
# COMPACT_ATOMS: atom_id res chain seq x y z
N MET A 1 -9.41 22.97 21.26
CA MET A 1 -10.04 21.64 21.46
C MET A 1 -11.22 21.81 22.40
N SER A 2 -12.44 21.69 21.90
CA SER A 2 -13.64 21.70 22.74
C SER A 2 -13.63 20.51 23.69
N THR A 3 -14.24 20.65 24.86
CA THR A 3 -14.48 19.56 25.84
C THR A 3 -15.10 18.32 25.19
N ILE A 4 -15.87 18.52 24.12
CA ILE A 4 -16.50 17.47 23.31
C ILE A 4 -15.45 16.64 22.54
N SER A 5 -14.46 17.29 21.91
CA SER A 5 -13.38 16.60 21.21
C SER A 5 -12.57 15.71 22.16
N PHE A 6 -12.27 16.21 23.37
CA PHE A 6 -11.53 15.42 24.37
C PHE A 6 -12.32 14.20 24.86
N ALA A 7 -13.64 14.34 25.07
CA ALA A 7 -14.49 13.23 25.50
C ALA A 7 -14.58 12.12 24.43
N LEU A 8 -14.80 12.50 23.16
CA LEU A 8 -14.80 11.58 22.03
C LEU A 8 -13.43 10.91 21.85
N PHE A 9 -12.34 11.65 22.06
CA PHE A 9 -10.99 11.08 22.00
C PHE A 9 -10.73 10.04 23.12
N CYS A 10 -11.18 10.34 24.34
CA CYS A 10 -10.98 9.44 25.47
C CYS A 10 -11.78 8.13 25.34
N GLN A 11 -12.96 8.17 24.70
CA GLN A 11 -13.81 7.00 24.51
C GLN A 11 -13.19 5.97 23.55
N PHE A 12 -12.57 6.40 22.44
CA PHE A 12 -11.97 5.43 21.51
C PHE A 12 -10.72 4.78 22.10
N ALA A 13 -9.91 5.54 22.86
CA ALA A 13 -8.73 4.96 23.50
C ALA A 13 -9.13 3.81 24.44
N LYS A 14 -10.26 3.97 25.15
CA LYS A 14 -10.83 2.92 26.00
C LYS A 14 -11.28 1.70 25.21
N ILE A 15 -11.97 1.87 24.07
CA ILE A 15 -12.44 0.71 23.28
C ILE A 15 -11.29 -0.04 22.64
N ILE A 16 -10.32 0.66 22.05
CA ILE A 16 -9.14 0.04 21.42
C ILE A 16 -8.32 -0.69 22.48
N PHE A 17 -8.15 -0.07 23.66
CA PHE A 17 -7.47 -0.70 24.79
C PHE A 17 -8.22 -1.95 25.27
N LEU A 18 -9.55 -1.88 25.41
CA LEU A 18 -10.38 -3.03 25.76
C LEU A 18 -10.21 -4.17 24.75
N LEU A 19 -10.35 -3.89 23.46
CA LEU A 19 -10.17 -4.88 22.39
C LEU A 19 -8.77 -5.49 22.43
N SER A 20 -7.74 -4.65 22.58
CA SER A 20 -6.35 -5.10 22.70
C SER A 20 -6.12 -5.99 23.93
N GLN A 21 -6.74 -5.67 25.07
CA GLN A 21 -6.69 -6.49 26.27
C GLN A 21 -7.39 -7.84 26.08
N ILE A 22 -8.56 -7.86 25.46
CA ILE A 22 -9.30 -9.10 25.16
C ILE A 22 -8.44 -10.00 24.25
N ILE A 23 -7.84 -9.44 23.20
CA ILE A 23 -6.98 -10.16 22.26
C ILE A 23 -5.72 -10.69 22.97
N ALA A 24 -5.05 -9.85 23.77
CA ALA A 24 -3.86 -10.26 24.50
C ALA A 24 -4.15 -11.30 25.60
N ALA A 25 -5.31 -11.21 26.26
CA ALA A 25 -5.76 -12.22 27.22
C ALA A 25 -6.02 -13.55 26.51
N TRP A 26 -6.67 -13.52 25.35
CA TRP A 26 -6.90 -14.71 24.52
C TRP A 26 -5.62 -15.39 24.09
N GLU A 27 -4.63 -14.64 23.61
CA GLU A 27 -3.33 -15.14 23.19
C GLU A 27 -2.58 -15.88 24.31
N ARG A 28 -2.76 -15.44 25.56
CA ARG A 28 -2.12 -16.06 26.74
C ARG A 28 -2.86 -17.29 27.27
N ILE A 29 -4.12 -17.49 26.90
CA ILE A 29 -4.94 -18.59 27.39
C ILE A 29 -4.49 -19.89 26.72
N ARG A 30 -3.95 -20.81 27.53
CA ARG A 30 -3.54 -22.15 27.08
C ARG A 30 -4.70 -23.13 27.25
N ILE A 31 -5.43 -23.37 26.17
CA ILE A 31 -6.49 -24.40 26.13
C ILE A 31 -5.90 -25.68 25.52
N SER A 32 -5.92 -26.76 26.31
CA SER A 32 -5.42 -28.08 25.89
C SER A 32 -6.39 -28.82 24.96
N ASP A 33 -7.69 -28.64 25.18
CA ASP A 33 -8.74 -29.24 24.34
C ASP A 33 -8.91 -28.44 23.04
N ILE A 34 -8.59 -29.06 21.92
CA ILE A 34 -8.63 -28.41 20.60
C ILE A 34 -10.06 -28.06 20.16
N LEU A 35 -11.06 -28.88 20.51
CA LEU A 35 -12.46 -28.60 20.17
C LEU A 35 -12.94 -27.35 20.91
N LEU A 36 -12.63 -27.29 22.21
CA LEU A 36 -12.95 -26.13 23.05
C LEU A 36 -12.22 -24.87 22.55
N ARG A 37 -10.95 -25.01 22.14
CA ARG A 37 -10.18 -23.88 21.60
C ARG A 37 -10.79 -23.33 20.32
N VAL A 38 -11.24 -24.19 19.40
CA VAL A 38 -11.94 -23.77 18.17
C VAL A 38 -13.26 -23.05 18.48
N GLU A 39 -14.09 -23.64 19.35
CA GLU A 39 -15.37 -23.05 19.73
C GLU A 39 -15.19 -21.67 20.37
N LEU A 40 -14.26 -21.55 21.31
CA LEU A 40 -13.97 -20.31 22.01
C LEU A 40 -13.31 -19.26 21.10
N THR A 41 -12.50 -19.68 20.12
CA THR A 41 -11.96 -18.77 19.08
C THR A 41 -13.09 -18.15 18.26
N GLY A 42 -14.07 -18.95 17.84
CA GLY A 42 -15.25 -18.45 17.14
C GLY A 42 -16.04 -17.43 17.97
N LYS A 43 -16.33 -17.79 19.24
CA LYS A 43 -17.09 -16.91 20.15
C LYS A 43 -16.37 -15.62 20.48
N ILE A 44 -15.05 -15.66 20.72
CA ILE A 44 -14.31 -14.44 21.07
C ILE A 44 -14.22 -13.48 19.89
N VAL A 45 -13.98 -14.00 18.68
CA VAL A 45 -13.97 -13.19 17.45
C VAL A 45 -15.33 -12.56 17.22
N GLN A 46 -16.41 -13.34 17.33
CA GLN A 46 -17.77 -12.81 17.19
C GLN A 46 -18.07 -11.71 18.22
N ASN A 47 -17.65 -11.87 19.48
CA ASN A 47 -17.82 -10.85 20.50
C ASN A 47 -17.00 -9.59 20.22
N ILE A 48 -15.75 -9.73 19.78
CA ILE A 48 -14.90 -8.61 19.37
C ILE A 48 -15.55 -7.83 18.23
N CYS A 49 -16.02 -8.51 17.18
CA CYS A 49 -16.71 -7.88 16.04
C CYS A 49 -17.96 -7.12 16.50
N LYS A 50 -18.82 -7.74 17.31
CA LYS A 50 -20.02 -7.09 17.85
C LYS A 50 -19.71 -5.86 18.71
N ILE A 51 -18.65 -5.91 19.52
CA ILE A 51 -18.21 -4.77 20.33
C ILE A 51 -17.74 -3.63 19.43
N ALA A 52 -16.98 -3.95 18.39
CA ALA A 52 -16.48 -2.97 17.42
C ALA A 52 -17.63 -2.31 16.64
N GLU A 53 -18.54 -3.11 16.08
CA GLU A 53 -19.74 -2.63 15.37
C GLU A 53 -20.59 -1.74 16.28
N TYR A 54 -20.93 -2.22 17.48
CA TYR A 54 -21.74 -1.46 18.43
C TYR A 54 -21.10 -0.12 18.78
N TYR A 55 -19.79 -0.09 18.99
CA TYR A 55 -19.09 1.18 19.26
C TYR A 55 -19.19 2.14 18.08
N VAL A 56 -18.95 1.66 16.85
CA VAL A 56 -19.04 2.46 15.62
C VAL A 56 -20.46 3.00 15.42
N ASP A 57 -21.47 2.17 15.62
CA ASP A 57 -22.87 2.58 15.52
C ASP A 57 -23.21 3.66 16.54
N ARG A 58 -22.73 3.53 17.78
CA ARG A 58 -22.97 4.54 18.82
C ARG A 58 -22.34 5.88 18.51
N ILE A 59 -21.08 5.92 18.05
CA ILE A 59 -20.42 7.20 17.73
C ILE A 59 -21.09 7.88 16.53
N LEU A 60 -21.55 7.11 15.53
CA LEU A 60 -22.23 7.65 14.36
C LEU A 60 -23.67 8.06 14.67
N ALA A 61 -24.37 7.33 15.54
CA ALA A 61 -25.68 7.73 16.05
C ALA A 61 -25.59 9.02 16.87
N GLN A 62 -24.55 9.17 17.70
CA GLN A 62 -24.29 10.41 18.42
C GLN A 62 -24.05 11.58 17.45
N LEU A 63 -23.17 11.38 16.47
CA LEU A 63 -22.91 12.38 15.43
C LEU A 63 -24.18 12.77 14.66
N ALA A 64 -25.06 11.81 14.37
CA ALA A 64 -26.37 12.07 13.76
C ALA A 64 -27.27 12.90 14.70
N SER A 65 -27.30 12.60 16.00
CA SER A 65 -28.06 13.37 16.99
C SER A 65 -27.55 14.81 17.17
N ASP A 66 -26.26 15.03 16.93
CA ASP A 66 -25.62 16.35 16.92
C ASP A 66 -25.87 17.14 15.61
N GLY A 67 -26.68 16.60 14.69
CA GLY A 67 -27.14 17.26 13.48
C GLY A 67 -26.50 16.80 12.18
N PHE A 68 -25.59 15.82 12.21
CA PHE A 68 -24.98 15.27 10.99
C PHE A 68 -25.85 14.16 10.34
N CYS A 69 -27.13 14.44 10.11
CA CYS A 69 -28.09 13.48 9.57
C CYS A 69 -28.87 14.05 8.38
N GLY A 70 -29.47 13.17 7.59
CA GLY A 70 -30.31 13.59 6.44
C GLY A 70 -29.55 14.35 5.36
N GLU A 71 -30.20 15.37 4.80
CA GLU A 71 -29.60 16.34 3.87
C GLU A 71 -28.95 17.48 4.65
N LEU A 72 -27.62 17.55 4.58
CA LEU A 72 -26.86 18.60 5.24
C LEU A 72 -26.96 19.91 4.46
N GLN A 73 -26.99 21.02 5.18
CA GLN A 73 -26.82 22.34 4.59
C GLN A 73 -25.42 22.48 3.98
N VAL A 74 -25.29 23.34 2.97
CA VAL A 74 -24.00 23.66 2.33
C VAL A 74 -22.97 24.12 3.38
N PHE A 75 -23.40 25.00 4.28
CA PHE A 75 -22.59 25.45 5.42
C PHE A 75 -22.67 24.43 6.57
N ILE A 76 -21.51 24.00 7.05
CA ILE A 76 -21.37 23.16 8.24
C ILE A 76 -20.63 23.96 9.31
N PRO A 77 -21.21 24.15 10.50
CA PRO A 77 -20.50 24.76 11.62
C PRO A 77 -19.20 24.01 11.96
N GLU A 78 -18.13 24.73 12.26
CA GLU A 78 -16.80 24.14 12.55
C GLU A 78 -16.86 23.08 13.65
N ALA A 79 -17.65 23.32 14.70
CA ALA A 79 -17.85 22.35 15.78
C ALA A 79 -18.43 21.02 15.28
N LEU A 80 -19.41 21.06 14.37
CA LEU A 80 -20.01 19.87 13.79
C LEU A 80 -19.04 19.15 12.84
N LEU A 81 -18.23 19.90 12.09
CA LEU A 81 -17.19 19.32 11.23
C LEU A 81 -16.10 18.61 12.05
N ILE A 82 -15.67 19.18 13.17
CA ILE A 82 -14.73 18.55 14.11
C ILE A 82 -15.32 17.24 14.67
N MET A 83 -16.60 17.23 15.04
CA MET A 83 -17.29 16.02 15.52
C MET A 83 -17.34 14.95 14.43
N PHE A 84 -17.64 15.32 13.18
CA PHE A 84 -17.59 14.42 12.03
C PHE A 84 -16.19 13.80 11.86
N CYS A 85 -15.14 14.63 11.85
CA CYS A 85 -13.76 14.16 11.69
C CYS A 85 -13.35 13.21 12.82
N ALA A 86 -13.70 13.54 14.07
CA ALA A 86 -13.43 12.70 15.22
C ALA A 86 -14.16 11.35 15.11
N ALA A 87 -15.44 11.34 14.74
CA ALA A 87 -16.23 10.11 14.63
C ALA A 87 -15.65 9.16 13.58
N ILE A 88 -15.34 9.63 12.37
CA ILE A 88 -14.80 8.76 11.31
C ILE A 88 -13.37 8.31 11.58
N ASN A 89 -12.55 9.14 12.27
CA ASN A 89 -11.22 8.72 12.73
C ASN A 89 -11.32 7.64 13.79
N ASN A 90 -12.24 7.79 14.75
CA ASN A 90 -12.49 6.79 15.77
C ASN A 90 -12.95 5.46 15.15
N ALA A 91 -13.87 5.51 14.19
CA ALA A 91 -14.30 4.33 13.45
C ALA A 91 -13.13 3.66 12.70
N GLU A 92 -12.29 4.43 12.03
CA GLU A 92 -11.12 3.90 11.31
C GLU A 92 -10.10 3.26 12.25
N GLN A 93 -9.90 3.82 13.45
CA GLN A 93 -9.01 3.24 14.45
C GLN A 93 -9.55 1.92 15.01
N VAL A 94 -10.86 1.84 15.28
CA VAL A 94 -11.52 0.58 15.66
C VAL A 94 -11.40 -0.45 14.55
N ARG A 95 -11.64 -0.06 13.30
CA ARG A 95 -11.47 -0.92 12.13
C ARG A 95 -10.04 -1.49 12.05
N ARG A 96 -9.01 -0.65 12.22
CA ARG A 96 -7.60 -1.08 12.25
C ARG A 96 -7.31 -2.06 13.40
N SER A 97 -7.97 -1.91 14.54
CA SER A 97 -7.81 -2.81 15.68
C SER A 97 -8.34 -4.23 15.42
N LEU A 98 -9.16 -4.42 14.37
CA LEU A 98 -9.64 -5.74 13.92
C LEU A 98 -8.59 -6.54 13.13
N MET A 99 -7.45 -5.93 12.78
CA MET A 99 -6.35 -6.59 12.06
C MET A 99 -5.47 -7.45 12.98
N PHE A 100 -6.07 -8.42 13.69
CA PHE A 100 -5.39 -9.29 14.67
C PHE A 100 -5.37 -10.78 14.26
N HIS A 101 -5.61 -11.10 12.99
CA HIS A 101 -5.60 -12.47 12.44
C HIS A 101 -4.37 -13.28 12.87
N SER A 102 -3.19 -12.67 12.86
CA SER A 102 -1.93 -13.32 13.27
C SER A 102 -1.93 -13.74 14.75
N LYS A 103 -2.58 -12.97 15.63
CA LYS A 103 -2.67 -13.25 17.08
C LYS A 103 -3.66 -14.37 17.41
N LEU A 104 -4.47 -14.80 16.45
CA LEU A 104 -5.40 -15.91 16.64
C LEU A 104 -4.73 -17.28 16.44
N HIS A 105 -3.54 -17.33 15.81
CA HIS A 105 -2.82 -18.57 15.52
C HIS A 105 -3.70 -19.62 14.79
N LEU A 106 -4.56 -19.17 13.86
CA LEU A 106 -5.56 -20.02 13.19
C LEU A 106 -4.94 -21.21 12.46
N ASP A 107 -3.76 -21.03 11.85
CA ASP A 107 -3.03 -22.10 11.17
C ASP A 107 -2.51 -23.17 12.13
N GLU A 108 -1.97 -22.78 13.28
CA GLU A 108 -1.52 -23.73 14.31
C GLU A 108 -2.68 -24.55 14.88
N ILE A 109 -3.81 -23.88 15.15
CA ILE A 109 -5.05 -24.55 15.59
C ILE A 109 -5.53 -25.51 14.51
N THR A 110 -5.46 -25.10 13.24
CA THR A 110 -5.87 -25.92 12.09
C THR A 110 -5.06 -27.20 11.98
N VAL A 111 -3.73 -27.12 12.13
CA VAL A 111 -2.83 -28.31 12.10
C VAL A 111 -3.15 -29.28 13.25
N LEU A 112 -3.44 -28.78 14.44
CA LEU A 112 -3.82 -29.62 15.57
C LEU A 112 -5.21 -30.23 15.40
N TYR A 113 -6.16 -29.45 14.88
CA TYR A 113 -7.54 -29.87 14.63
C TYR A 113 -7.60 -30.94 13.53
N SER A 114 -6.81 -30.80 12.47
CA SER A 114 -6.78 -31.76 11.35
C SER A 114 -6.20 -33.13 11.69
N LYS A 115 -5.64 -33.33 12.89
CA LYS A 115 -5.18 -34.65 13.36
C LYS A 115 -6.34 -35.65 13.51
N ASN A 116 -7.57 -35.16 13.67
CA ASN A 116 -8.75 -36.00 13.71
C ASN A 116 -9.50 -35.91 12.36
N PRO A 117 -9.55 -37.00 11.56
CA PRO A 117 -10.18 -36.98 10.24
C PRO A 117 -11.69 -36.73 10.27
N LYS A 118 -12.34 -36.77 11.44
CA LYS A 118 -13.76 -36.41 11.58
C LYS A 118 -14.03 -34.91 11.48
N TYR A 119 -13.01 -34.07 11.54
CA TYR A 119 -13.17 -32.64 11.68
C TYR A 119 -13.03 -31.90 10.34
N ASN A 120 -14.01 -31.04 10.02
CA ASN A 120 -13.99 -30.19 8.82
C ASN A 120 -13.31 -28.84 9.10
N GLN A 121 -12.80 -28.17 8.07
CA GLN A 121 -12.11 -26.88 8.20
C GLN A 121 -13.05 -25.67 8.13
N GLU A 122 -14.37 -25.88 8.17
CA GLU A 122 -15.38 -24.83 8.02
C GLU A 122 -15.31 -23.76 9.12
N TRP A 123 -14.87 -24.14 10.33
CA TRP A 123 -14.76 -23.21 11.45
C TRP A 123 -13.76 -22.07 11.19
N LYS A 124 -12.62 -22.36 10.52
CA LYS A 124 -11.59 -21.36 10.22
C LYS A 124 -12.14 -20.34 9.24
N VAL A 125 -12.76 -20.82 8.16
CA VAL A 125 -13.42 -19.97 7.15
C VAL A 125 -14.52 -19.12 7.79
N ALA A 126 -15.29 -19.68 8.72
CA ALA A 126 -16.30 -18.93 9.44
C ALA A 126 -15.73 -17.82 10.34
N VAL A 127 -14.59 -18.07 11.00
CA VAL A 127 -13.87 -17.06 11.81
C VAL A 127 -13.33 -15.93 10.94
N GLU A 128 -12.65 -16.27 9.84
CA GLU A 128 -12.10 -15.29 8.89
C GLU A 128 -13.22 -14.45 8.26
N ARG A 129 -14.31 -15.09 7.82
CA ARG A 129 -15.48 -14.39 7.28
C ARG A 129 -16.09 -13.41 8.28
N ASN A 130 -16.21 -13.76 9.56
CA ASN A 130 -16.75 -12.85 10.57
C ASN A 130 -15.89 -11.58 10.76
N LEU A 131 -14.57 -11.68 10.61
CA LEU A 131 -13.66 -10.52 10.67
C LEU A 131 -13.78 -9.66 9.42
N ASP A 132 -13.82 -10.29 8.24
CA ASP A 132 -13.99 -9.61 6.96
C ASP A 132 -15.32 -8.87 6.86
N GLU A 133 -16.43 -9.50 7.26
CA GLU A 133 -17.76 -8.88 7.29
C GLU A 133 -17.80 -7.66 8.23
N CYS A 134 -17.15 -7.75 9.39
CA CYS A 134 -17.04 -6.65 10.35
C CYS A 134 -16.19 -5.48 9.82
N ASP A 135 -15.02 -5.77 9.22
CA ASP A 135 -14.18 -4.76 8.58
C ASP A 135 -14.93 -4.03 7.45
N GLN A 136 -15.62 -4.80 6.60
CA GLN A 136 -16.42 -4.27 5.51
C GLN A 136 -17.57 -3.40 6.03
N TYR A 137 -18.27 -3.84 7.07
CA TYR A 137 -19.35 -3.08 7.70
C TYR A 137 -18.86 -1.72 8.20
N ILE A 138 -17.80 -1.69 9.01
CA ILE A 138 -17.25 -0.43 9.55
C ILE A 138 -16.73 0.46 8.42
N GLY A 139 -16.08 -0.13 7.41
CA GLY A 139 -15.61 0.59 6.22
C GLY A 139 -16.76 1.28 5.48
N GLU A 140 -17.89 0.60 5.31
CA GLU A 140 -19.08 1.14 4.65
C GLU A 140 -19.75 2.24 5.49
N GLN A 141 -19.80 2.11 6.81
CA GLN A 141 -20.30 3.16 7.70
C GLN A 141 -19.47 4.45 7.58
N ILE A 142 -18.14 4.33 7.52
CA ILE A 142 -17.24 5.47 7.29
C ILE A 142 -17.53 6.10 5.92
N ALA A 143 -17.60 5.28 4.87
CA ALA A 143 -17.85 5.74 3.50
C ALA A 143 -19.22 6.42 3.36
N ALA A 144 -20.27 5.86 3.94
CA ALA A 144 -21.61 6.45 3.94
C ALA A 144 -21.65 7.82 4.64
N THR A 145 -20.94 7.95 5.76
CA THR A 145 -20.83 9.22 6.50
C THR A 145 -20.06 10.27 5.71
N ILE A 146 -18.98 9.89 5.04
CA ILE A 146 -18.23 10.76 4.11
C ILE A 146 -19.10 11.17 2.91
N ARG A 147 -19.84 10.25 2.30
CA ARG A 147 -20.75 10.58 1.20
C ARG A 147 -21.83 11.57 1.61
N ARG A 148 -22.33 11.50 2.85
CA ARG A 148 -23.28 12.48 3.39
C ARG A 148 -22.66 13.87 3.48
N LEU A 149 -21.40 13.97 3.92
CA LEU A 149 -20.65 15.23 3.86
C LEU A 149 -20.70 15.78 2.44
N ILE A 150 -20.21 15.02 1.46
CA ILE A 150 -19.95 15.50 0.10
C ILE A 150 -21.23 15.82 -0.67
N ARG A 151 -22.32 15.06 -0.47
CA ARG A 151 -23.60 15.28 -1.14
C ARG A 151 -24.12 16.71 -1.00
N ARG A 152 -23.83 17.39 0.12
CA ARG A 152 -24.22 18.80 0.34
C ARG A 152 -23.67 19.76 -0.74
N LEU A 153 -22.57 19.39 -1.38
CA LEU A 153 -21.87 20.21 -2.39
C LEU A 153 -22.38 19.96 -3.81
N ALA A 154 -23.28 18.97 -4.02
CA ALA A 154 -23.69 18.52 -5.35
C ALA A 154 -24.21 19.67 -6.23
N GLU A 155 -25.11 20.51 -5.70
CA GLU A 155 -25.67 21.66 -6.43
C GLU A 155 -24.62 22.70 -6.80
N GLN A 156 -23.64 22.92 -5.93
CA GLN A 156 -22.54 23.84 -6.20
C GLN A 156 -21.58 23.29 -7.25
N MET A 157 -21.22 22.01 -7.15
CA MET A 157 -20.42 21.31 -8.16
C MET A 157 -21.13 21.35 -9.52
N LYS A 158 -22.45 21.11 -9.57
CA LYS A 158 -23.27 21.19 -10.79
C LYS A 158 -23.19 22.57 -11.44
N LYS A 159 -23.28 23.65 -10.66
CA LYS A 159 -23.14 25.04 -11.16
C LYS A 159 -21.75 25.31 -11.76
N HIS A 160 -20.68 24.84 -11.12
CA HIS A 160 -19.32 25.02 -11.65
C HIS A 160 -19.06 24.19 -12.90
N ILE A 161 -19.57 22.96 -12.97
CA ILE A 161 -19.52 22.12 -14.18
C ILE A 161 -20.30 22.78 -15.33
N PHE A 162 -21.47 23.37 -15.05
CA PHE A 162 -22.21 24.12 -16.04
C PHE A 162 -21.40 25.33 -16.55
N HIS A 163 -20.82 26.14 -15.66
CA HIS A 163 -20.00 27.28 -16.06
C HIS A 163 -18.76 26.86 -16.88
N LEU A 164 -18.15 25.73 -16.53
CA LEU A 164 -17.05 25.11 -17.28
C LEU A 164 -17.48 24.74 -18.71
N ALA A 165 -18.60 24.03 -18.85
CA ALA A 165 -19.09 23.53 -20.14
C ALA A 165 -19.48 24.67 -21.10
N TRP A 166 -20.06 25.74 -20.55
CA TRP A 166 -20.55 26.90 -21.30
C TRP A 166 -19.54 28.03 -21.44
N SER A 167 -18.32 27.87 -20.91
CA SER A 167 -17.31 28.91 -21.02
C SER A 167 -16.83 29.09 -22.48
N PRO A 168 -16.61 30.34 -22.95
CA PRO A 168 -16.24 30.61 -24.34
C PRO A 168 -14.97 29.87 -24.75
N SER A 169 -14.84 29.50 -26.02
CA SER A 169 -13.62 28.84 -26.55
C SER A 169 -12.33 29.65 -26.33
N ALA A 170 -12.44 30.97 -26.23
CA ALA A 170 -11.31 31.86 -25.89
C ALA A 170 -10.82 31.73 -24.42
N CYS A 171 -11.63 31.16 -23.53
CA CYS A 171 -11.26 30.93 -22.14
C CYS A 171 -10.49 29.60 -22.02
N ALA A 172 -9.26 29.65 -21.49
CA ALA A 172 -8.46 28.45 -21.22
C ALA A 172 -9.18 27.50 -20.24
N ILE A 173 -8.96 26.19 -20.39
CA ILE A 173 -9.65 25.17 -19.59
C ILE A 173 -9.30 25.30 -18.10
N GLU A 174 -8.05 25.62 -17.80
CA GLU A 174 -7.51 25.82 -16.45
C GLU A 174 -8.23 26.97 -15.74
N THR A 175 -8.53 28.05 -16.47
CA THR A 175 -9.29 29.19 -15.93
C THR A 175 -10.76 28.84 -15.72
N ALA A 176 -11.36 28.11 -16.66
CA ALA A 176 -12.76 27.73 -16.58
C ALA A 176 -13.05 26.74 -15.44
N ILE A 177 -12.09 25.86 -15.13
CA ILE A 177 -12.23 24.83 -14.10
C ILE A 177 -11.80 25.30 -12.70
N LYS A 178 -10.99 26.37 -12.62
CA LYS A 178 -10.49 26.98 -11.39
C LYS A 178 -11.56 27.11 -10.29
N PRO A 179 -12.80 27.58 -10.56
CA PRO A 179 -13.81 27.73 -9.51
C PRO A 179 -14.23 26.40 -8.85
N LEU A 180 -14.27 25.31 -9.64
CA LEU A 180 -14.55 23.97 -9.11
C LEU A 180 -13.39 23.49 -8.24
N ILE A 181 -12.16 23.67 -8.70
CA ILE A 181 -10.96 23.27 -7.96
C ILE A 181 -10.86 24.04 -6.63
N ASP A 182 -11.04 25.35 -6.65
CA ASP A 182 -10.94 26.20 -5.45
C ASP A 182 -12.01 25.86 -4.41
N MET A 183 -13.20 25.47 -4.87
CA MET A 183 -14.25 24.96 -3.98
C MET A 183 -13.85 23.66 -3.30
N LEU A 184 -13.37 22.68 -4.08
CA LEU A 184 -12.99 21.37 -3.55
C LEU A 184 -11.81 21.48 -2.58
N ASP A 185 -10.77 22.24 -2.95
CA ASP A 185 -9.60 22.51 -2.12
C ASP A 185 -9.96 23.26 -0.84
N GLY A 186 -10.86 24.25 -0.94
CA GLY A 186 -11.40 24.96 0.21
C GLY A 186 -12.11 24.05 1.21
N GLU A 187 -12.82 23.01 0.74
CA GLU A 187 -13.45 22.01 1.61
C GLU A 187 -12.45 20.98 2.17
N LEU A 188 -11.47 20.55 1.37
CA LEU A 188 -10.42 19.64 1.81
C LEU A 188 -9.52 20.25 2.87
N SER A 189 -9.14 21.52 2.70
CA SER A 189 -8.30 22.26 3.64
C SER A 189 -8.90 22.33 5.05
N LYS A 190 -10.24 22.34 5.17
CA LYS A 190 -10.94 22.35 6.47
C LYS A 190 -10.78 21.05 7.25
N VAL A 191 -10.60 19.92 6.56
CA VAL A 191 -10.53 18.59 7.19
C VAL A 191 -9.11 18.01 7.22
N HIS A 192 -8.20 18.51 6.38
CA HIS A 192 -6.84 17.98 6.18
C HIS A 192 -6.05 17.80 7.48
N ARG A 193 -6.10 18.80 8.38
CA ARG A 193 -5.35 18.77 9.65
C ARG A 193 -5.98 17.91 10.74
N ILE A 194 -7.24 17.49 10.57
CA ILE A 194 -8.02 16.80 11.61
C ILE A 194 -8.18 15.31 11.28
N LEU A 195 -8.31 14.97 10.00
CA LEU A 195 -8.51 13.60 9.56
C LEU A 195 -7.20 12.79 9.59
N LEU A 196 -7.33 11.49 9.89
CA LEU A 196 -6.27 10.53 9.58
C LEU A 196 -6.06 10.48 8.07
N HIS A 197 -4.81 10.26 7.62
CA HIS A 197 -4.46 10.22 6.19
C HIS A 197 -5.43 9.35 5.38
N LYS A 198 -5.71 8.13 5.84
CA LYS A 198 -6.66 7.21 5.18
C LYS A 198 -8.06 7.80 4.98
N ASN A 199 -8.59 8.49 5.99
CA ASN A 199 -9.90 9.13 5.91
C ASN A 199 -9.86 10.39 5.04
N PHE A 200 -8.77 11.15 5.07
CA PHE A 200 -8.56 12.28 4.17
C PHE A 200 -8.57 11.81 2.70
N SER A 201 -7.85 10.74 2.36
CA SER A 201 -7.87 10.15 1.02
C SER A 201 -9.26 9.66 0.61
N ARG A 202 -10.04 9.11 1.54
CA ARG A 202 -11.45 8.74 1.27
C ARG A 202 -12.32 9.96 0.98
N VAL A 203 -12.15 11.07 1.71
CA VAL A 203 -12.90 12.31 1.44
C VAL A 203 -12.55 12.86 0.06
N MET A 204 -11.27 12.92 -0.30
CA MET A 204 -10.82 13.32 -1.64
C MET A 204 -11.46 12.44 -2.72
N LEU A 205 -11.35 11.11 -2.57
CA LEU A 205 -11.88 10.16 -3.56
C LEU A 205 -13.40 10.27 -3.70
N GLU A 206 -14.14 10.45 -2.61
CA GLU A 206 -15.59 10.60 -2.67
C GLU A 206 -16.02 11.95 -3.27
N GLN A 207 -15.25 13.04 -3.08
CA GLN A 207 -15.50 14.32 -3.76
C GLN A 207 -15.38 14.15 -5.27
N LEU A 208 -14.29 13.50 -5.69
CA LEU A 208 -14.01 13.19 -7.07
C LEU A 208 -15.09 12.27 -7.69
N LYS A 209 -15.53 11.22 -6.97
CA LYS A 209 -16.63 10.35 -7.40
C LYS A 209 -17.95 11.10 -7.58
N ALA A 210 -18.21 12.14 -6.78
CA ALA A 210 -19.43 12.93 -6.88
C ALA A 210 -19.49 13.80 -8.15
N ILE A 211 -18.35 14.11 -8.76
CA ILE A 211 -18.27 14.92 -9.99
C ILE A 211 -18.71 14.11 -11.22
N PHE A 212 -18.42 12.82 -11.29
CA PHE A 212 -18.72 12.00 -12.48
C PHE A 212 -20.21 11.92 -12.86
N PRO A 213 -21.14 11.65 -11.92
CA PRO A 213 -22.56 11.65 -12.25
C PRO A 213 -23.02 13.02 -12.78
N LEU A 214 -22.48 14.12 -12.24
CA LEU A 214 -22.84 15.48 -12.64
C LEU A 214 -22.32 15.82 -14.05
N LEU A 215 -21.11 15.37 -14.39
CA LEU A 215 -20.59 15.49 -15.75
C LEU A 215 -21.44 14.67 -16.74
N LYS A 216 -21.80 13.44 -16.37
CA LYS A 216 -22.66 12.58 -17.18
C LYS A 216 -24.03 13.20 -17.40
N GLU A 217 -24.64 13.72 -16.34
CA GLU A 217 -25.92 14.46 -16.39
C GLU A 217 -25.82 15.68 -17.32
N CYS A 218 -24.76 16.48 -17.21
CA CYS A 218 -24.52 17.64 -18.08
C CYS A 218 -24.47 17.27 -19.57
N VAL A 219 -23.80 16.16 -19.91
CA VAL A 219 -23.77 15.63 -21.30
C VAL A 219 -25.14 15.15 -21.76
N GLN A 220 -25.88 14.45 -20.89
CA GLN A 220 -27.19 13.89 -21.20
C GLN A 220 -28.28 14.95 -21.36
N GLU A 221 -28.24 16.03 -20.59
CA GLU A 221 -29.18 17.16 -20.67
C GLU A 221 -28.95 18.04 -21.91
N ASN A 222 -27.77 17.99 -22.54
CA ASN A 222 -27.38 18.88 -23.63
C ASN A 222 -26.95 18.12 -24.90
N PRO A 223 -27.84 17.31 -25.52
CA PRO A 223 -27.52 16.61 -26.76
C PRO A 223 -27.46 17.58 -27.96
N GLY A 224 -26.55 17.33 -28.90
CA GLY A 224 -26.48 18.05 -30.18
C GLY A 224 -25.81 19.43 -30.13
N LEU A 225 -25.08 19.75 -29.05
CA LEU A 225 -24.29 20.98 -28.98
C LEU A 225 -23.01 20.91 -29.84
N ASP A 226 -22.36 22.07 -29.99
CA ASP A 226 -21.09 22.19 -30.71
C ASP A 226 -20.01 21.27 -30.10
N PRO A 227 -19.15 20.60 -30.90
CA PRO A 227 -18.07 19.76 -30.40
C PRO A 227 -17.17 20.41 -29.34
N VAL A 228 -17.00 21.74 -29.38
CA VAL A 228 -16.24 22.48 -28.36
C VAL A 228 -16.83 22.27 -26.96
N PHE A 229 -18.15 22.23 -26.82
CA PHE A 229 -18.83 21.99 -25.53
C PHE A 229 -18.38 20.66 -24.91
N TYR A 230 -18.41 19.58 -25.69
CA TYR A 230 -18.00 18.25 -25.22
C TYR A 230 -16.47 18.16 -25.03
N GLY A 231 -15.71 18.83 -25.89
CA GLY A 231 -14.26 18.95 -25.78
C GLY A 231 -13.84 19.51 -24.43
N ARG A 232 -14.48 20.60 -23.98
CA ARG A 232 -14.19 21.21 -22.66
C ARG A 232 -14.49 20.26 -21.50
N LEU A 233 -15.62 19.55 -21.54
CA LEU A 233 -15.95 18.57 -20.49
C LEU A 233 -14.94 17.41 -20.45
N SER A 234 -14.53 16.91 -21.62
CA SER A 234 -13.52 15.85 -21.73
C SER A 234 -12.15 16.32 -21.24
N GLU A 235 -11.75 17.54 -21.60
CA GLU A 235 -10.49 18.13 -21.17
C GLU A 235 -10.51 18.40 -19.67
N ALA A 236 -11.61 18.89 -19.11
CA ALA A 236 -11.78 19.05 -17.68
C ALA A 236 -11.70 17.73 -16.89
N CYS A 237 -12.30 16.64 -17.40
CA CYS A 237 -12.10 15.29 -16.84
C CYS A 237 -10.62 14.91 -16.79
N THR A 238 -9.86 15.39 -17.77
CA THR A 238 -8.41 15.18 -17.85
C THR A 238 -7.67 16.10 -16.88
N THR A 239 -8.02 17.38 -16.82
CA THR A 239 -7.39 18.39 -15.95
C THR A 239 -7.66 18.18 -14.45
N LEU A 240 -8.81 17.63 -14.05
CA LEU A 240 -9.23 17.58 -12.64
C LEU A 240 -8.39 16.68 -11.73
N GLU A 241 -7.35 15.99 -12.20
CA GLU A 241 -6.55 15.06 -11.38
C GLU A 241 -7.37 14.05 -10.54
N LEU A 242 -8.67 13.92 -10.84
CA LEU A 242 -9.40 12.67 -10.82
C LEU A 242 -8.51 11.57 -11.42
N LEU A 243 -7.75 11.95 -12.45
CA LEU A 243 -6.69 11.18 -13.06
C LEU A 243 -5.45 10.88 -12.23
N SER A 244 -5.04 11.51 -11.12
CA SER A 244 -3.83 11.03 -10.42
C SER A 244 -4.13 9.79 -9.58
N VAL A 245 -5.20 9.82 -8.79
CA VAL A 245 -5.70 8.67 -8.01
C VAL A 245 -6.36 7.64 -8.93
N LEU A 246 -7.12 8.05 -9.95
CA LEU A 246 -7.62 7.10 -10.95
C LEU A 246 -6.51 6.61 -11.89
N ALA A 247 -5.51 7.39 -12.29
CA ALA A 247 -4.41 6.84 -13.08
C ALA A 247 -3.67 5.83 -12.24
N LEU A 248 -3.32 6.10 -10.99
CA LEU A 248 -2.69 5.11 -10.11
C LEU A 248 -3.59 3.85 -9.92
N ASN A 249 -4.91 4.01 -9.73
CA ASN A 249 -5.83 2.87 -9.61
C ASN A 249 -6.15 2.16 -10.94
N GLN A 250 -6.10 2.84 -12.09
CA GLN A 250 -6.25 2.30 -13.45
C GLN A 250 -4.92 1.79 -14.01
N THR A 251 -3.79 2.16 -13.41
CA THR A 251 -2.45 1.75 -13.83
C THR A 251 -2.39 0.24 -13.71
N SER A 252 -2.05 -0.44 -14.80
CA SER A 252 -2.00 -1.90 -14.81
C SER A 252 -1.09 -2.40 -13.68
N THR A 253 -1.38 -3.58 -13.13
CA THR A 253 -0.56 -4.18 -12.07
C THR A 253 0.90 -4.22 -12.45
N ARG A 254 1.19 -4.52 -13.72
CA ARG A 254 2.54 -4.45 -14.28
C ARG A 254 3.18 -3.07 -14.12
N LYS A 255 2.50 -1.99 -14.54
CA LYS A 255 3.06 -0.63 -14.42
C LYS A 255 3.23 -0.16 -12.97
N LEU A 256 2.33 -0.57 -12.05
CA LEU A 256 2.49 -0.26 -10.63
C LEU A 256 3.72 -0.95 -10.03
N ILE A 257 3.97 -2.19 -10.43
CA ILE A 257 5.16 -2.93 -10.03
C ILE A 257 6.42 -2.31 -10.65
N GLU A 258 6.37 -1.90 -11.92
CA GLU A 258 7.45 -1.16 -12.57
C GLU A 258 7.76 0.15 -11.84
N GLN A 259 6.74 0.89 -11.39
CA GLN A 259 6.91 2.12 -10.60
C GLN A 259 7.58 1.86 -9.26
N TYR A 260 7.16 0.82 -8.53
CA TYR A 260 7.75 0.47 -7.23
C TYR A 260 9.27 0.26 -7.28
N TYR A 261 9.77 -0.52 -8.24
CA TYR A 261 11.21 -0.75 -8.37
C TYR A 261 11.97 0.50 -8.82
N LYS A 262 11.34 1.37 -9.63
CA LYS A 262 11.93 2.66 -9.98
C LYS A 262 12.05 3.59 -8.78
N ASP A 263 11.05 3.59 -7.90
CA ASP A 263 11.09 4.38 -6.66
C ASP A 263 12.23 3.88 -5.74
N LEU A 264 12.42 2.56 -5.60
CA LEU A 264 13.54 1.98 -4.85
C LEU A 264 14.92 2.32 -5.44
N LEU A 265 15.05 2.24 -6.77
CA LEU A 265 16.29 2.62 -7.44
C LEU A 265 16.59 4.11 -7.25
N GLN A 266 15.58 4.98 -7.33
CA GLN A 266 15.75 6.40 -7.03
C GLN A 266 16.17 6.63 -5.57
N GLU A 267 15.59 5.89 -4.60
CA GLU A 267 16.04 5.97 -3.21
C GLU A 267 17.51 5.59 -3.06
N GLN A 268 17.99 4.58 -3.80
CA GLN A 268 19.41 4.18 -3.84
C GLN A 268 20.30 5.28 -4.44
N ASP A 269 19.91 5.83 -5.59
CA ASP A 269 20.69 6.83 -6.32
C ASP A 269 20.79 8.17 -5.56
N ASP A 270 19.78 8.48 -4.74
CA ASP A 270 19.75 9.67 -3.89
C ASP A 270 20.64 9.51 -2.62
N VAL A 271 21.13 8.29 -2.32
CA VAL A 271 21.98 8.07 -1.14
C VAL A 271 23.38 8.63 -1.36
N THR A 272 23.78 9.55 -0.48
CA THR A 272 25.14 10.09 -0.43
C THR A 272 26.02 9.45 0.65
N GLU A 273 25.42 8.89 1.71
CA GLU A 273 26.11 8.24 2.83
C GLU A 273 26.04 6.71 2.72
N CYS A 274 27.18 6.03 2.59
CA CYS A 274 27.26 4.57 2.46
C CYS A 274 27.10 3.83 3.80
N LYS A 275 25.98 4.04 4.51
CA LYS A 275 25.76 3.55 5.89
C LYS A 275 25.82 2.02 6.03
N TYR A 276 25.41 1.30 4.99
CA TYR A 276 25.31 -0.16 5.01
C TYR A 276 26.41 -0.85 4.19
N GLY A 277 27.34 -0.07 3.65
CA GLY A 277 28.43 -0.53 2.80
C GLY A 277 28.19 -0.36 1.31
N ILE A 278 29.11 -0.88 0.52
CA ILE A 278 29.13 -0.79 -0.95
C ILE A 278 29.38 -2.17 -1.52
N LEU A 279 28.50 -2.63 -2.42
CA LEU A 279 28.65 -3.87 -3.16
C LEU A 279 29.29 -3.60 -4.52
N ASN A 280 30.36 -4.33 -4.86
CA ASN A 280 31.06 -4.21 -6.14
C ASN A 280 30.70 -5.39 -7.03
N VAL A 281 30.11 -5.10 -8.18
CA VAL A 281 29.71 -6.11 -9.17
C VAL A 281 30.23 -5.74 -10.56
N ARG A 282 30.41 -6.72 -11.43
CA ARG A 282 30.50 -6.47 -12.88
C ARG A 282 29.34 -7.16 -13.57
N ALA A 283 28.83 -6.55 -14.62
CA ALA A 283 27.80 -7.19 -15.42
C ALA A 283 27.99 -6.89 -16.91
N TYR A 284 27.57 -7.85 -17.74
CA TYR A 284 27.35 -7.65 -19.16
C TYR A 284 26.27 -8.60 -19.67
N TYR A 285 25.63 -8.22 -20.77
CA TYR A 285 24.66 -9.05 -21.46
C TYR A 285 25.20 -9.52 -22.81
N ASN A 286 25.18 -10.83 -23.01
CA ASN A 286 25.50 -11.44 -24.30
C ASN A 286 24.22 -11.65 -25.12
N ILE A 287 23.97 -10.75 -26.06
CA ILE A 287 22.81 -10.78 -26.97
C ILE A 287 22.73 -12.10 -27.77
N LYS A 288 23.87 -12.70 -28.13
CA LYS A 288 23.91 -13.92 -28.95
C LYS A 288 23.48 -15.15 -28.16
N SER A 289 23.96 -15.29 -26.94
CA SER A 289 23.61 -16.42 -26.07
C SER A 289 22.36 -16.17 -25.21
N LYS A 290 21.85 -14.93 -25.21
CA LYS A 290 20.75 -14.47 -24.34
C LYS A 290 21.06 -14.64 -22.86
N THR A 291 22.30 -14.31 -22.49
CA THR A 291 22.84 -14.56 -21.15
C THR A 291 23.26 -13.25 -20.50
N LEU A 292 22.67 -12.94 -19.35
CA LEU A 292 23.17 -11.93 -18.43
C LEU A 292 24.20 -12.59 -17.53
N VAL A 293 25.41 -12.07 -17.55
CA VAL A 293 26.52 -12.53 -16.70
C VAL A 293 26.79 -11.48 -15.64
N ILE A 294 26.81 -11.91 -14.39
CA ILE A 294 27.04 -11.05 -13.22
C ILE A 294 28.19 -11.63 -12.42
N ASP A 295 29.26 -10.86 -12.28
CA ASP A 295 30.34 -11.16 -11.34
C ASP A 295 30.10 -10.39 -10.04
N VAL A 296 29.91 -11.11 -8.94
CA VAL A 296 29.92 -10.51 -7.60
C VAL A 296 31.35 -10.53 -7.10
N ILE A 297 32.01 -9.37 -7.11
CA ILE A 297 33.44 -9.24 -6.76
C ILE A 297 33.61 -9.28 -5.24
N GLY A 298 32.89 -8.40 -4.53
CA GLY A 298 33.08 -8.20 -3.11
C GLY A 298 32.30 -7.00 -2.58
N ALA A 299 32.23 -6.87 -1.26
CA ALA A 299 31.65 -5.71 -0.61
C ALA A 299 32.69 -4.99 0.26
N LYS A 300 32.41 -3.73 0.61
CA LYS A 300 33.25 -2.93 1.50
C LYS A 300 32.40 -2.24 2.56
N GLN A 301 32.97 -2.09 3.75
CA GLN A 301 32.36 -1.36 4.87
C GLN A 301 30.95 -1.85 5.22
N LEU A 302 30.73 -3.17 5.19
CA LEU A 302 29.47 -3.75 5.67
C LEU A 302 29.28 -3.44 7.16
N ILE A 303 28.02 -3.43 7.59
CA ILE A 303 27.68 -3.30 9.01
C ILE A 303 28.05 -4.58 9.77
N PRO A 304 28.60 -4.47 10.99
CA PRO A 304 28.84 -5.62 11.85
C PRO A 304 27.52 -6.06 12.49
N LEU A 305 27.12 -7.30 12.20
CA LEU A 305 25.86 -7.88 12.67
C LEU A 305 26.10 -8.91 13.79
N ASP A 306 27.26 -9.57 13.78
CA ASP A 306 27.66 -10.50 14.83
C ASP A 306 28.13 -9.79 16.11
N THR A 307 27.97 -10.51 17.23
CA THR A 307 28.55 -10.15 18.53
C THR A 307 30.08 -9.99 18.54
N ASN A 308 30.77 -10.53 17.54
CA ASN A 308 32.23 -10.44 17.38
C ASN A 308 32.68 -9.11 16.74
N GLY A 309 31.75 -8.25 16.30
CA GLY A 309 32.03 -6.98 15.62
C GLY A 309 32.35 -7.11 14.13
N LEU A 310 32.06 -8.26 13.53
CA LEU A 310 32.18 -8.59 12.10
C LEU A 310 30.83 -9.16 11.62
N SER A 311 30.85 -9.78 10.44
CA SER A 311 29.71 -10.51 9.85
C SER A 311 30.28 -11.69 9.04
N ASP A 312 29.49 -12.71 8.80
CA ASP A 312 29.66 -13.82 7.86
C ASP A 312 28.81 -13.58 6.58
N PRO A 313 29.12 -12.56 5.75
CA PRO A 313 28.25 -12.14 4.67
C PRO A 313 28.15 -13.13 3.50
N PHE A 314 26.98 -13.13 2.86
CA PHE A 314 26.75 -13.68 1.53
C PHE A 314 25.75 -12.81 0.77
N VAL A 315 25.76 -12.89 -0.56
CA VAL A 315 24.87 -12.11 -1.42
C VAL A 315 23.87 -13.04 -2.09
N VAL A 316 22.59 -12.75 -1.91
CA VAL A 316 21.48 -13.36 -2.68
C VAL A 316 21.25 -12.49 -3.92
N ILE A 317 21.11 -13.14 -5.07
CA ILE A 317 20.98 -12.48 -6.37
C ILE A 317 19.72 -13.00 -7.04
N GLU A 318 18.83 -12.09 -7.39
CA GLU A 318 17.58 -12.42 -8.09
C GLU A 318 17.23 -11.38 -9.15
N LEU A 319 16.48 -11.80 -10.17
CA LEU A 319 15.91 -10.89 -11.15
C LEU A 319 14.55 -10.40 -10.67
N VAL A 320 14.38 -9.07 -10.69
CA VAL A 320 13.16 -8.41 -10.26
C VAL A 320 12.52 -7.58 -11.39
N PRO A 321 11.18 -7.48 -11.43
CA PRO A 321 10.20 -8.08 -10.52
C PRO A 321 10.12 -9.62 -10.61
N ARG A 322 10.26 -10.33 -9.49
CA ARG A 322 10.33 -11.81 -9.45
C ARG A 322 9.14 -12.50 -10.13
N ILE A 323 7.96 -11.89 -10.05
CA ILE A 323 6.74 -12.39 -10.73
C ILE A 323 6.88 -12.51 -12.25
N PHE A 324 7.77 -11.75 -12.89
CA PHE A 324 8.03 -11.81 -14.33
C PHE A 324 9.21 -12.72 -14.68
N TYR A 325 9.95 -13.17 -13.67
CA TYR A 325 11.16 -13.99 -13.81
C TYR A 325 11.10 -15.26 -12.95
N GLN A 326 9.90 -15.80 -12.70
CA GLN A 326 9.70 -16.97 -11.81
C GLN A 326 10.50 -18.22 -12.22
N ALA A 327 10.81 -18.36 -13.51
CA ALA A 327 11.63 -19.46 -14.02
C ALA A 327 13.14 -19.26 -13.82
N GLN A 328 13.57 -18.05 -13.46
CA GLN A 328 14.98 -17.74 -13.19
C GLN A 328 15.32 -18.15 -11.75
N PRO A 329 16.50 -18.76 -11.54
CA PRO A 329 16.90 -19.20 -10.21
C PRO A 329 17.18 -18.00 -9.30
N VAL A 330 16.89 -18.13 -8.01
CA VAL A 330 17.52 -17.28 -6.99
C VAL A 330 18.83 -17.95 -6.62
N VAL A 331 19.94 -17.25 -6.85
CA VAL A 331 21.28 -17.77 -6.59
C VAL A 331 21.91 -17.03 -5.42
N LYS A 332 22.94 -17.62 -4.82
CA LYS A 332 23.67 -16.98 -3.72
C LYS A 332 25.16 -17.26 -3.84
N THR A 333 25.98 -16.33 -3.36
CA THR A 333 27.41 -16.54 -3.18
C THR A 333 27.66 -17.54 -2.05
N ARG A 334 28.91 -17.99 -1.95
CA ARG A 334 29.41 -18.59 -0.73
C ARG A 334 29.44 -17.56 0.39
N ILE A 335 29.38 -18.07 1.61
CA ILE A 335 29.52 -17.28 2.83
C ILE A 335 31.01 -17.01 3.05
N VAL A 336 31.35 -15.75 3.32
CA VAL A 336 32.70 -15.34 3.67
C VAL A 336 32.73 -15.04 5.16
N ASN A 337 33.41 -15.87 5.94
CA ASN A 337 33.37 -15.75 7.38
C ASN A 337 34.14 -14.51 7.88
N LYS A 338 33.57 -13.79 8.85
CA LYS A 338 34.21 -12.77 9.70
C LYS A 338 34.87 -11.66 8.90
N SER A 339 34.11 -11.03 7.98
CA SER A 339 34.62 -9.95 7.17
C SER A 339 33.56 -8.88 6.89
N LEU A 340 33.92 -7.61 7.13
CA LEU A 340 33.16 -6.45 6.66
C LEU A 340 33.58 -6.01 5.25
N ASN A 341 34.60 -6.67 4.68
CA ASN A 341 35.10 -6.43 3.33
C ASN A 341 35.28 -7.76 2.59
N PRO A 342 34.20 -8.55 2.40
CA PRO A 342 34.29 -9.87 1.80
C PRO A 342 34.71 -9.78 0.34
N ILE A 343 35.51 -10.76 -0.09
CA ILE A 343 35.80 -11.02 -1.50
C ILE A 343 35.05 -12.29 -1.86
N PHE A 344 34.10 -12.20 -2.78
CA PHE A 344 33.30 -13.33 -3.25
C PHE A 344 33.92 -13.95 -4.51
N ASP A 345 34.26 -13.11 -5.50
CA ASP A 345 34.78 -13.49 -6.82
C ASP A 345 33.99 -14.67 -7.44
N GLU A 346 32.66 -14.52 -7.49
CA GLU A 346 31.74 -15.53 -8.02
C GLU A 346 30.94 -14.98 -9.21
N THR A 347 30.83 -15.79 -10.26
CA THR A 347 30.09 -15.46 -11.49
C THR A 347 28.79 -16.24 -11.57
N PHE A 348 27.71 -15.53 -11.89
CA PHE A 348 26.37 -16.08 -12.06
C PHE A 348 25.83 -15.75 -13.44
N GLU A 349 25.03 -16.66 -13.99
CA GLU A 349 24.45 -16.52 -15.32
C GLU A 349 22.93 -16.66 -15.27
N PHE A 350 22.23 -15.73 -15.91
CA PHE A 350 20.77 -15.74 -16.08
C PHE A 350 20.43 -15.76 -17.56
N HIS A 351 19.50 -16.62 -17.94
CA HIS A 351 19.11 -16.79 -19.35
C HIS A 351 17.83 -15.99 -19.60
N ILE A 352 17.96 -14.77 -20.12
CA ILE A 352 16.86 -13.81 -20.28
C ILE A 352 16.69 -13.36 -21.72
N PRO A 353 15.45 -13.10 -22.18
CA PRO A 353 15.21 -12.64 -23.55
C PRO A 353 15.83 -11.26 -23.80
N ASN A 354 16.12 -10.95 -25.06
CA ASN A 354 16.62 -9.63 -25.47
C ASN A 354 15.63 -8.50 -25.14
N GLU A 355 14.33 -8.81 -25.19
CA GLU A 355 13.27 -7.88 -24.82
C GLU A 355 13.01 -7.97 -23.32
N ILE A 356 13.58 -7.03 -22.58
CA ILE A 356 13.40 -6.89 -21.14
C ILE A 356 12.33 -5.84 -20.82
N SER A 357 11.69 -5.96 -19.65
CA SER A 357 10.80 -4.91 -19.17
C SER A 357 11.60 -3.63 -18.85
N PRO A 358 11.02 -2.43 -19.04
CA PRO A 358 11.68 -1.16 -18.71
C PRO A 358 12.02 -0.94 -17.24
N SER A 359 11.66 -1.85 -16.34
CA SER A 359 12.02 -1.83 -14.92
C SER A 359 12.71 -3.12 -14.49
N ALA A 360 13.24 -3.91 -15.44
CA ALA A 360 13.95 -5.13 -15.11
C ALA A 360 15.24 -4.76 -14.40
N MET A 361 15.49 -5.34 -13.23
CA MET A 361 16.69 -5.08 -12.44
C MET A 361 17.24 -6.38 -11.88
N VAL A 362 18.53 -6.37 -11.53
CA VAL A 362 19.11 -7.34 -10.62
C VAL A 362 18.97 -6.79 -9.21
N HIS A 363 18.37 -7.57 -8.32
CA HIS A 363 18.32 -7.29 -6.89
C HIS A 363 19.40 -8.10 -6.19
N PHE A 364 20.21 -7.40 -5.41
CA PHE A 364 21.26 -7.95 -4.58
C PHE A 364 20.89 -7.76 -3.12
N THR A 365 20.72 -8.84 -2.36
CA THR A 365 20.48 -8.79 -0.93
C THR A 365 21.71 -9.30 -0.20
N VAL A 366 22.36 -8.44 0.57
CA VAL A 366 23.48 -8.83 1.43
C VAL A 366 22.90 -9.29 2.78
N MET A 367 23.20 -10.53 3.11
CA MET A 367 22.76 -11.19 4.34
C MET A 367 23.97 -11.62 5.15
N ASP A 368 23.78 -11.76 6.45
CA ASP A 368 24.75 -12.28 7.39
C ASP A 368 24.35 -13.67 7.85
N HIS A 369 25.25 -14.65 7.72
CA HIS A 369 24.92 -16.03 8.02
C HIS A 369 25.07 -16.34 9.51
N ASP A 370 23.95 -16.70 10.14
CA ASP A 370 23.91 -17.13 11.53
C ASP A 370 23.74 -18.65 11.66
N PHE A 371 24.64 -19.33 12.38
CA PHE A 371 24.60 -20.79 12.49
C PHE A 371 23.41 -21.33 13.30
N LEU A 372 22.88 -20.54 14.23
CA LEU A 372 21.82 -20.95 15.19
C LEU A 372 20.57 -20.08 15.13
N ARG A 373 20.57 -19.02 14.32
CA ARG A 373 19.48 -18.05 14.21
C ARG A 373 19.11 -17.86 12.73
N SER A 374 18.06 -17.09 12.49
CA SER A 374 17.80 -16.57 11.15
C SER A 374 18.96 -15.68 10.71
N ASN A 375 19.33 -15.75 9.44
CA ASN A 375 20.32 -14.83 8.87
C ASN A 375 19.87 -13.37 9.04
N ASP A 376 20.80 -12.49 9.40
CA ASP A 376 20.51 -11.08 9.59
C ASP A 376 20.64 -10.30 8.27
N TYR A 377 19.77 -9.31 8.08
CA TYR A 377 19.77 -8.48 6.88
C TYR A 377 20.80 -7.36 7.00
N ALA A 378 21.78 -7.32 6.08
CA ALA A 378 22.82 -6.30 6.08
C ALA A 378 22.45 -5.08 5.23
N GLY A 379 21.80 -5.30 4.08
CA GLY A 379 21.36 -4.25 3.16
C GLY A 379 21.08 -4.81 1.77
N GLU A 380 20.55 -3.98 0.89
CA GLU A 380 20.24 -4.36 -0.49
C GLU A 380 20.73 -3.33 -1.50
N ALA A 381 20.84 -3.75 -2.75
CA ALA A 381 21.09 -2.88 -3.88
C ALA A 381 20.39 -3.37 -5.15
N PHE A 382 20.14 -2.44 -6.07
CA PHE A 382 19.48 -2.65 -7.35
C PHE A 382 20.39 -2.19 -8.49
N LEU A 383 20.42 -2.96 -9.57
CA LEU A 383 21.08 -2.60 -10.82
C LEU A 383 20.10 -2.75 -11.98
N GLU A 384 19.77 -1.64 -12.64
CA GLU A 384 18.87 -1.66 -13.79
C GLU A 384 19.52 -2.38 -14.97
N LEU A 385 18.81 -3.32 -15.60
CA LEU A 385 19.34 -4.08 -16.73
C LEU A 385 19.66 -3.16 -17.93
N ALA A 386 18.93 -2.05 -18.08
CA ALA A 386 19.17 -1.07 -19.14
C ALA A 386 20.56 -0.44 -19.07
N ASP A 387 21.16 -0.34 -17.88
CA ASP A 387 22.50 0.23 -17.65
C ASP A 387 23.65 -0.75 -17.91
N ILE A 388 23.31 -2.03 -18.11
CA ILE A 388 24.27 -3.10 -18.34
C ILE A 388 24.65 -3.15 -19.83
N PRO A 389 25.96 -3.11 -20.17
CA PRO A 389 26.40 -3.21 -21.55
C PRO A 389 25.86 -4.47 -22.24
N GLY A 390 25.38 -4.30 -23.47
CA GLY A 390 24.74 -5.36 -24.25
C GLY A 390 23.21 -5.26 -24.30
N PHE A 391 22.55 -4.57 -23.37
CA PHE A 391 21.13 -4.26 -23.50
C PHE A 391 20.86 -3.00 -24.32
N SER A 392 21.74 -1.99 -24.24
CA SER A 392 21.69 -0.80 -25.11
C SER A 392 22.60 -0.99 -26.32
N SER A 393 22.10 -0.64 -27.51
CA SER A 393 22.68 -0.94 -28.83
C SER A 393 24.03 -0.25 -29.13
N THR A 394 24.60 0.49 -28.19
CA THR A 394 25.70 1.45 -28.45
C THR A 394 26.99 1.18 -27.69
N ALA A 395 27.05 0.18 -26.80
CA ALA A 395 28.29 -0.18 -26.10
C ALA A 395 28.68 -1.62 -26.40
N GLY A 396 29.92 -1.84 -26.82
CA GLY A 396 30.51 -3.18 -27.02
C GLY A 396 30.41 -4.06 -25.76
N SER A 397 30.67 -5.36 -25.93
CA SER A 397 30.56 -6.40 -24.91
C SER A 397 31.64 -6.36 -23.81
N THR A 398 32.00 -5.16 -23.35
CA THR A 398 32.98 -4.98 -22.27
C THR A 398 32.28 -5.02 -20.93
N LEU A 399 32.74 -5.89 -20.03
CA LEU A 399 32.35 -5.95 -18.62
C LEU A 399 32.43 -4.55 -17.99
N LYS A 400 31.30 -4.03 -17.49
CA LYS A 400 31.24 -2.77 -16.74
C LYS A 400 31.18 -3.09 -15.24
N GLN A 401 32.01 -2.40 -14.46
CA GLN A 401 31.98 -2.48 -13.00
C GLN A 401 31.01 -1.44 -12.43
N PHE A 402 30.22 -1.84 -11.44
CA PHE A 402 29.27 -1.03 -10.71
C PHE A 402 29.61 -1.10 -9.22
N ASN A 403 29.62 0.07 -8.57
CA ASN A 403 29.79 0.20 -7.13
C ASN A 403 28.43 0.62 -6.56
N LEU A 404 27.65 -0.34 -6.11
CA LEU A 404 26.27 -0.14 -5.67
C LEU A 404 26.26 0.19 -4.17
N ILE A 405 25.69 1.33 -3.81
CA ILE A 405 25.52 1.73 -2.40
C ILE A 405 24.41 0.86 -1.81
N LEU A 406 24.68 0.20 -0.69
CA LEU A 406 23.68 -0.60 0.00
C LEU A 406 22.69 0.31 0.75
N ILE A 407 21.41 0.01 0.61
CA ILE A 407 20.32 0.71 1.28
C ILE A 407 19.56 -0.23 2.22
N HIS A 408 18.84 0.37 3.17
CA HIS A 408 17.74 -0.29 3.88
C HIS A 408 16.46 0.40 3.40
N PRO A 409 15.50 -0.33 2.82
CA PRO A 409 14.32 0.28 2.22
C PRO A 409 13.56 1.10 3.25
N SER A 410 13.20 2.33 2.87
CA SER A 410 12.54 3.24 3.80
C SER A 410 11.11 2.75 4.08
N LYS A 411 10.66 2.80 5.34
CA LYS A 411 9.27 2.45 5.72
C LYS A 411 8.23 3.47 5.23
N LYS A 412 8.54 4.29 4.23
CA LYS A 412 7.61 5.30 3.72
C LYS A 412 6.37 4.64 3.12
N GLU A 413 5.25 5.36 3.18
CA GLU A 413 4.00 4.95 2.55
C GLU A 413 4.24 4.85 1.02
N ASN A 414 4.45 3.63 0.53
CA ASN A 414 4.67 3.35 -0.89
C ASN A 414 3.33 3.23 -1.60
N ALA A 415 2.87 4.32 -2.21
CA ALA A 415 1.58 4.40 -2.91
C ALA A 415 1.33 3.23 -3.90
N PRO A 416 2.32 2.74 -4.69
CA PRO A 416 2.12 1.56 -5.53
C PRO A 416 1.80 0.29 -4.73
N ILE A 417 2.49 0.03 -3.60
CA ILE A 417 2.24 -1.13 -2.74
C ILE A 417 0.84 -1.06 -2.13
N GLU A 418 0.39 0.11 -1.68
CA GLU A 418 -0.94 0.26 -1.11
C GLU A 418 -2.05 -0.11 -2.12
N ILE A 419 -1.89 0.33 -3.36
CA ILE A 419 -2.84 0.02 -4.43
C ILE A 419 -2.77 -1.47 -4.80
N LEU A 420 -1.57 -2.03 -4.97
CA LEU A 420 -1.39 -3.46 -5.26
C LEU A 420 -2.00 -4.34 -4.16
N SER A 421 -1.79 -3.98 -2.89
CA SER A 421 -2.36 -4.68 -1.73
C SER A 421 -3.89 -4.61 -1.71
N SER A 422 -4.46 -3.51 -2.23
CA SER A 422 -5.92 -3.36 -2.32
C SER A 422 -6.59 -4.20 -3.41
N ARG A 423 -5.83 -4.70 -4.40
CA ARG A 423 -6.36 -5.49 -5.53
C ARG A 423 -6.57 -6.96 -5.17
N LYS A 424 -7.57 -7.24 -4.34
CA LYS A 424 -7.87 -8.59 -3.85
C LYS A 424 -8.13 -9.62 -4.97
N ASP A 425 -8.72 -9.19 -6.08
CA ASP A 425 -9.06 -10.07 -7.22
C ASP A 425 -7.96 -10.19 -8.29
N ASP A 426 -6.89 -9.37 -8.21
CA ASP A 426 -5.76 -9.44 -9.14
C ASP A 426 -4.70 -10.40 -8.62
N LYS A 427 -4.67 -11.61 -9.19
CA LYS A 427 -3.72 -12.66 -8.79
C LYS A 427 -2.27 -12.22 -8.88
N ILE A 428 -1.90 -11.42 -9.88
CA ILE A 428 -0.52 -10.94 -10.07
C ILE A 428 -0.17 -9.95 -8.97
N ALA A 429 -1.09 -9.06 -8.62
CA ALA A 429 -0.88 -8.09 -7.53
C ALA A 429 -0.77 -8.80 -6.17
N GLN A 430 -1.65 -9.76 -5.88
CA GLN A 430 -1.61 -10.54 -4.64
C GLN A 430 -0.35 -11.38 -4.53
N GLU A 431 0.08 -12.03 -5.61
CA GLU A 431 1.33 -12.78 -5.64
C GLU A 431 2.55 -11.88 -5.44
N PHE A 432 2.58 -10.71 -6.08
CA PHE A 432 3.63 -9.72 -5.90
C PHE A 432 3.73 -9.23 -4.44
N VAL A 433 2.61 -8.83 -3.84
CA VAL A 433 2.55 -8.37 -2.44
C VAL A 433 2.96 -9.49 -1.48
N LYS A 434 2.55 -10.73 -1.76
CA LYS A 434 2.99 -11.90 -0.99
C LYS A 434 4.50 -12.09 -1.07
N ILE A 435 5.09 -11.99 -2.26
CA ILE A 435 6.55 -12.11 -2.44
C ILE A 435 7.29 -11.03 -1.64
N LEU A 436 6.85 -9.76 -1.72
CA LEU A 436 7.44 -8.67 -0.95
C LEU A 436 7.40 -8.91 0.57
N ASN A 437 6.27 -9.42 1.08
CA ASN A 437 6.11 -9.71 2.51
C ASN A 437 6.88 -10.95 3.00
N THR A 438 7.37 -11.79 2.09
CA THR A 438 8.17 -12.99 2.42
C THR A 438 9.67 -12.73 2.22
N ALA A 439 10.05 -11.58 1.66
CA ALA A 439 11.42 -11.27 1.27
C ALA A 439 12.33 -10.80 2.43
N TYR A 440 11.77 -10.61 3.63
CA TYR A 440 12.45 -10.35 4.90
C TYR A 440 11.70 -11.07 6.02
#